data_AF-A0A966WAE8-F1
#
_entry.id   AF-A0A966WAE8-F1
#
_cell.length_a   1.000
_cell.length_b   1.000
_cell.length_c   1.000
_cell.angle_alpha   90.00
_cell.angle_beta   90.00
_cell.angle_gamma   90.00
#
_symmetry.space_group_name_H-M   'P 1'
#
loop_
_entity.id
_entity.type
_entity.pdbx_description
1 polymer ?
#
loop_
_entity_poly.entity_id
_entity_poly.type
_entity_poly.pdbx_seq_one_letter_code
_entity_poly.pdbx_strand_id
1 'polypeptide(L)'
;ARLRNAQTAFVSGWMAVRGARRRRGTGRGFVLSDHADWPGLLRTVRDSGARQVYVTHGQSTVLARYLREVEGVAAEPLEGAFEAERFEGETQEGAPPEPPA
;
A
#
# COMPACT_ATOMS: atom_id res chain seq x y z
N ALA A 1 -28.40 -21.54 1.54
CA ALA A 1 -29.34 -20.53 0.98
C ALA A 1 -28.52 -19.40 0.36
N ARG A 2 -28.85 -18.97 -0.87
CA ARG A 2 -28.20 -17.81 -1.52
C ARG A 2 -28.90 -16.53 -1.03
N LEU A 3 -28.13 -15.51 -0.66
CA LEU A 3 -28.68 -14.22 -0.23
C LEU A 3 -29.41 -13.56 -1.42
N ARG A 4 -30.69 -13.20 -1.26
CA ARG A 4 -31.43 -12.41 -2.25
C ARG A 4 -30.82 -11.00 -2.28
N ASN A 5 -30.56 -10.48 -3.48
CA ASN A 5 -29.96 -9.15 -3.74
C ASN A 5 -28.49 -8.95 -3.31
N ALA A 6 -27.69 -10.02 -3.29
CA ALA A 6 -26.24 -9.88 -3.05
C ALA A 6 -25.54 -9.09 -4.16
N GLN A 7 -24.58 -8.24 -3.79
CA GLN A 7 -23.69 -7.53 -4.72
C GLN A 7 -22.24 -7.89 -4.43
N THR A 8 -21.42 -7.97 -5.47
CA THR A 8 -19.98 -8.19 -5.34
C THR A 8 -19.26 -6.88 -5.04
N ALA A 9 -18.26 -6.93 -4.17
CA ALA A 9 -17.38 -5.81 -3.86
C ALA A 9 -15.91 -6.25 -3.88
N PHE A 10 -15.02 -5.30 -4.14
CA PHE A 10 -13.57 -5.53 -4.06
C PHE A 10 -13.05 -5.14 -2.68
N VAL A 11 -12.13 -5.93 -2.11
CA VAL A 11 -11.52 -5.65 -0.80
C VAL A 11 -10.02 -5.68 -0.96
N SER A 12 -9.35 -4.53 -0.81
CA SER A 12 -7.89 -4.41 -0.99
C SER A 12 -7.40 -3.05 -0.47
N GLY A 13 -6.17 -2.98 0.06
CA GLY A 13 -5.53 -1.71 0.45
C GLY A 13 -5.45 -0.71 -0.70
N TRP A 14 -5.29 -1.20 -1.93
CA TRP A 14 -5.30 -0.38 -3.15
C TRP A 14 -6.63 0.33 -3.40
N MET A 15 -7.72 -0.04 -2.74
CA MET A 15 -9.00 0.69 -2.82
C MET A 15 -8.91 2.09 -2.19
N ALA A 16 -7.86 2.39 -1.42
CA ALA A 16 -7.53 3.74 -0.95
C ALA A 16 -7.02 4.64 -2.08
N VAL A 17 -6.46 4.06 -3.16
CA VAL A 17 -5.86 4.80 -4.27
C VAL A 17 -6.89 5.04 -5.37
N ARG A 18 -7.22 6.31 -5.66
CA ARG A 18 -8.23 6.71 -6.66
C ARG A 18 -8.00 6.05 -8.03
N GLY A 19 -6.75 5.95 -8.48
CA GLY A 19 -6.39 5.34 -9.76
C GLY A 19 -6.67 3.84 -9.81
N ALA A 20 -6.30 3.10 -8.75
CA ALA A 20 -6.56 1.66 -8.66
C ALA A 20 -8.05 1.37 -8.54
N ARG A 21 -8.79 2.15 -7.75
CA ARG A 21 -10.24 2.03 -7.62
C ARG A 21 -10.97 2.24 -8.96
N ARG A 22 -10.55 3.23 -9.75
CA ARG A 22 -11.13 3.51 -11.08
C ARG A 22 -10.87 2.39 -12.08
N ARG A 23 -9.65 1.83 -12.13
CA ARG A 23 -9.29 0.78 -13.10
C ARG A 23 -10.06 -0.52 -12.91
N ARG A 24 -10.46 -0.87 -11.69
CA ARG A 24 -11.16 -2.14 -11.41
C ARG A 24 -12.65 -2.15 -11.75
N GLY A 25 -13.24 -1.02 -12.16
CA GLY A 25 -14.63 -0.96 -12.65
C GLY A 25 -15.72 -1.47 -11.69
N THR A 26 -15.41 -1.64 -10.41
CA THR A 26 -16.30 -2.25 -9.42
C THR A 26 -17.10 -1.18 -8.69
N GLY A 27 -18.41 -1.42 -8.52
CA GLY A 27 -19.32 -0.44 -7.94
C GLY A 27 -19.05 -0.15 -6.45
N ARG A 28 -18.62 -1.15 -5.68
CA ARG A 28 -18.23 -1.01 -4.27
C ARG A 28 -16.83 -1.59 -4.05
N GLY A 29 -16.01 -0.84 -3.34
CA GLY A 29 -14.67 -1.24 -2.91
C GLY A 29 -14.45 -0.87 -1.44
N PHE A 30 -13.82 -1.77 -0.68
CA PHE A 30 -13.46 -1.58 0.72
C PHE A 30 -11.94 -1.57 0.87
N VAL A 31 -11.43 -0.63 1.67
CA VAL A 31 -10.01 -0.55 2.00
C VAL A 31 -9.73 -1.52 3.13
N LEU A 32 -8.90 -2.52 2.87
CA LEU A 32 -8.41 -3.45 3.88
C LEU A 32 -7.04 -3.97 3.46
N SER A 33 -6.07 -3.83 4.36
CA SER A 33 -4.72 -4.34 4.21
C SER A 33 -4.14 -4.71 5.57
N ASP A 34 -3.09 -5.51 5.54
CA ASP A 34 -2.21 -5.82 6.67
C ASP A 34 -1.17 -4.73 6.96
N HIS A 35 -0.96 -3.78 6.03
CA HIS A 35 -0.07 -2.64 6.23
C HIS A 35 -0.65 -1.57 7.17
N ALA A 36 0.23 -0.96 7.96
CA ALA A 36 -0.08 0.23 8.75
C ALA A 36 -0.30 1.46 7.85
N ASP A 37 -1.23 2.31 8.26
CA ASP A 37 -1.40 3.63 7.67
C ASP A 37 -0.35 4.61 8.20
N TRP A 38 -0.35 5.83 7.66
CA TRP A 38 0.66 6.84 8.00
C TRP A 38 0.70 7.20 9.50
N PRO A 39 -0.43 7.50 10.18
CA PRO A 39 -0.41 7.73 11.62
C PRO A 39 0.04 6.51 12.42
N GLY A 40 -0.40 5.30 12.05
CA GLY A 40 0.00 4.05 12.70
C GLY A 40 1.50 3.78 12.58
N LEU A 41 2.09 4.09 11.41
CA LEU A 41 3.52 3.95 11.17
C LEU A 41 4.35 4.92 12.03
N LEU A 42 3.98 6.20 12.06
CA LEU A 42 4.67 7.20 12.90
C LEU A 42 4.55 6.87 14.38
N ARG A 43 3.35 6.47 14.83
CA ARG A 43 3.14 6.01 16.20
C ARG A 43 4.04 4.82 16.52
N THR A 44 4.14 3.84 15.63
CA THR A 44 4.99 2.66 15.84
C THR A 44 6.46 3.04 16.01
N VAL A 45 6.96 3.97 15.19
CA VAL A 45 8.32 4.48 15.33
C VAL A 45 8.52 5.14 16.69
N ARG A 46 7.60 6.01 17.13
CA ARG A 46 7.69 6.67 18.45
C ARG A 46 7.63 5.68 19.60
N ASP A 47 6.64 4.79 19.59
CA ASP A 47 6.41 3.79 20.64
C ASP A 47 7.59 2.80 20.74
N SER A 48 8.35 2.60 19.66
CA SER A 48 9.54 1.75 19.66
C SER A 48 10.72 2.31 20.46
N GLY A 49 10.81 3.64 20.63
CA GLY A 49 11.97 4.30 21.23
C GLY A 49 13.28 4.14 20.43
N ALA A 50 13.20 3.77 19.15
CA ALA A 50 14.38 3.56 18.31
C ALA A 50 15.17 4.86 18.12
N ARG A 51 16.50 4.77 18.28
CA ARG A 51 17.42 5.89 18.04
C ARG A 51 17.82 6.04 16.57
N GLN A 52 17.72 4.96 15.80
CA GLN A 52 17.99 4.89 14.37
C GLN A 52 16.92 4.01 13.72
N VAL A 53 16.36 4.46 12.60
CA VAL A 53 15.34 3.72 11.82
C VAL A 53 15.81 3.50 10.39
N TYR A 54 15.90 2.24 9.98
CA TYR A 54 16.16 1.86 8.60
C TYR A 54 14.84 1.60 7.88
N VAL A 55 14.56 2.36 6.83
CA VAL A 55 13.30 2.27 6.08
C VAL A 55 13.51 1.45 4.81
N THR A 56 12.68 0.43 4.62
CA THR A 56 12.63 -0.37 3.38
C THR A 56 11.21 -0.41 2.82
N HIS A 57 11.09 -0.79 1.55
CA HIS A 57 9.86 -0.83 0.74
C HIS A 57 9.12 0.51 0.60
N GLY A 58 8.21 0.56 -0.37
CA GLY A 58 7.36 1.73 -0.58
C GLY A 58 8.15 3.02 -0.87
N GLN A 59 7.71 4.12 -0.28
CA GLN A 59 8.34 5.45 -0.46
C GLN A 59 9.40 5.69 0.64
N SER A 60 10.42 4.83 0.71
CA SER A 60 11.37 4.80 1.82
C SER A 60 12.13 6.12 2.02
N THR A 61 12.51 6.79 0.92
CA THR A 61 13.17 8.10 0.96
C THR A 61 12.29 9.19 1.57
N VAL A 62 10.98 9.17 1.28
CA VAL A 62 10.01 10.13 1.80
C VAL A 62 9.81 9.94 3.30
N LEU A 63 9.61 8.70 3.76
CA LEU A 63 9.44 8.42 5.18
C LEU A 63 10.72 8.73 5.96
N ALA A 64 11.88 8.28 5.49
CA ALA A 64 13.15 8.54 6.15
C ALA A 64 13.40 10.05 6.29
N ARG A 65 13.09 10.84 5.24
CA ARG A 65 13.17 12.30 5.31
C ARG A 65 12.21 12.88 6.35
N TYR A 66 10.95 12.45 6.37
CA TYR A 66 9.96 12.94 7.34
C TYR A 66 10.37 12.63 8.79
N LEU A 67 10.84 11.40 9.05
CA LEU A 67 11.31 11.00 10.38
C LEU A 67 12.46 11.90 10.85
N ARG A 68 13.40 12.25 9.96
CA ARG A 68 14.50 13.18 10.30
C ARG A 68 14.02 14.62 10.51
N GLU A 69 13.27 15.16 9.56
CA GLU A 69 12.95 16.59 9.50
C GLU A 69 11.81 17.00 10.44
N VAL A 70 10.84 16.11 10.68
CA VAL A 70 9.62 16.42 11.42
C VAL A 70 9.59 15.71 12.78
N GLU A 71 9.95 14.43 12.83
CA GLU A 71 9.92 13.64 14.07
C GLU A 71 11.23 13.73 14.87
N GLY A 72 12.31 14.26 14.28
CA GLY A 72 13.62 14.34 14.92
C GLY A 72 14.30 12.99 15.18
N VAL A 73 13.87 11.93 14.48
CA VAL A 73 14.41 10.57 14.58
C VAL A 73 15.43 10.35 13.47
N ALA A 74 16.63 9.87 13.82
CA ALA A 74 17.63 9.51 12.82
C ALA A 74 17.11 8.33 11.98
N ALA A 75 17.08 8.50 10.67
CA ALA A 75 16.51 7.50 9.77
C ALA A 75 17.18 7.54 8.40
N GLU A 76 17.29 6.39 7.74
CA GLU A 76 17.81 6.29 6.36
C GLU A 76 17.14 5.16 5.58
N PRO A 77 17.00 5.30 4.24
CA PRO A 77 16.61 4.17 3.41
C PRO A 77 17.64 3.04 3.53
N LEU A 78 17.16 1.81 3.64
CA LEU A 78 18.03 0.64 3.60
C LEU A 78 18.35 0.29 2.14
N GLU A 79 19.62 0.39 1.75
CA GLU A 79 20.09 0.02 0.42
C GLU A 79 20.51 -1.47 0.39
N GLY A 80 19.88 -2.28 -0.47
CA GLY A 80 20.29 -3.66 -0.78
C GLY A 80 19.59 -4.80 -0.01
N ALA A 81 19.35 -5.89 -0.75
CA ALA A 81 18.95 -7.26 -0.35
C ALA A 81 17.65 -7.51 0.46
N PHE A 82 16.88 -6.48 0.81
CA PHE A 82 15.47 -6.67 1.17
C PHE A 82 14.57 -6.28 0.00
N GLU A 83 14.75 -6.93 -1.15
CA GLU A 83 13.63 -7.10 -2.08
C GLU A 83 12.74 -8.18 -1.46
N ALA A 84 11.81 -7.78 -0.59
CA ALA A 84 10.69 -8.66 -0.25
C ALA A 84 10.10 -9.08 -1.59
N GLU A 85 9.98 -10.40 -1.78
CA GLU A 85 9.46 -11.02 -3.00
C GLU A 85 8.41 -10.08 -3.62
N ARG A 86 8.76 -9.44 -4.74
CA ARG A 86 7.73 -8.81 -5.57
C ARG A 86 6.74 -9.95 -5.80
N PHE A 87 5.50 -9.81 -5.35
CA PHE A 87 4.47 -10.75 -5.74
C PHE A 87 4.46 -10.76 -7.28
N GLU A 88 4.99 -11.83 -7.87
CA GLU A 88 4.87 -12.14 -9.29
C GLU A 88 3.38 -12.42 -9.56
N GLY A 89 2.61 -11.33 -9.67
CA GLY A 89 1.15 -11.38 -9.69
C GLY A 89 0.51 -10.03 -9.98
N GLU A 90 1.25 -8.92 -9.96
CA GLU A 90 0.81 -7.68 -10.61
C GLU A 90 1.05 -7.74 -12.12
N THR A 91 0.51 -8.78 -12.78
CA THR A 91 0.13 -8.58 -14.18
C THR A 91 -0.95 -7.49 -14.18
N GLN A 92 -0.76 -6.51 -15.05
CA GLN A 92 -1.75 -5.51 -15.38
C GLN A 92 -2.94 -6.19 -16.07
N GLU A 93 -3.75 -6.93 -15.32
CA GLU A 93 -4.95 -7.57 -15.85
C GLU A 93 -6.08 -6.53 -15.81
N GLY A 94 -6.23 -5.85 -16.95
CA GLY A 94 -7.23 -4.79 -17.13
C GLY A 94 -7.17 -4.04 -18.45
N ALA A 95 -6.54 -4.59 -19.50
CA ALA A 95 -6.81 -4.14 -20.86
C ALA A 95 -8.01 -4.95 -21.38
N PRO A 96 -9.17 -4.33 -21.68
CA PRO A 96 -10.23 -5.03 -22.39
C PRO A 96 -9.72 -5.47 -23.77
N PRO A 97 -10.15 -6.63 -24.30
CA PRO A 97 -9.74 -7.06 -25.64
C PRO A 97 -10.15 -6.01 -26.67
N GLU A 98 -9.24 -5.71 -27.61
CA GLU A 98 -9.56 -4.86 -28.76
C GLU A 98 -10.72 -5.48 -29.55
N PRO A 99 -11.71 -4.67 -29.98
CA PRO A 99 -12.76 -5.18 -30.84
C PRO A 99 -12.17 -5.63 -32.18
N PRO A 100 -12.69 -6.73 -32.78
CA PRO A 100 -12.20 -7.20 -34.06
C PRO A 100 -12.42 -6.14 -35.16
N ALA A 101 -11.45 -6.08 -36.07
CA ALA A 101 -11.39 -5.17 -37.21
C ALA A 101 -12.61 -5.26 -38.15
#